data_AF-A0A927BEL0-F1
#
_entry.id   AF-A0A927BEL0-F1
#
_cell.length_a   1.000
_cell.length_b   1.000
_cell.length_c   1.000
_cell.angle_alpha   90.00
_cell.angle_beta   90.00
_cell.angle_gamma   90.00
#
_symmetry.space_group_name_H-M   'P 1'
#
loop_
_entity.id
_entity.type
_entity.pdbx_description
1 polymer ?
#
loop_
_entity_poly.entity_id
_entity_poly.type
_entity_poly.pdbx_seq_one_letter_code
_entity_poly.pdbx_strand_id
1 'polypeptide(L)'
;MTDADFHQALGRIRRLHWFHYPAQALLMGAGVLLAARRAAVGPTVEPRLATWPVLLLLLLLALVPLAGLFLYLVYRRMQPNLRRPAELNLRVYQGRIFLRNSLLGLVGLPLLASYVFTHAVFDLVACGAMLLALSWRLAPSAQTYQRWLLS
;
A
#
# COMPACT_ATOMS: atom_id res chain seq x y z
N MET A 1 30.07 1.51 8.64
CA MET A 1 29.23 0.54 7.91
C MET A 1 30.06 -0.03 6.79
N THR A 2 30.23 -1.35 6.75
CA THR A 2 30.97 -2.02 5.68
C THR A 2 30.08 -2.20 4.45
N ASP A 3 30.69 -2.52 3.31
CA ASP A 3 29.95 -2.80 2.06
C ASP A 3 29.05 -4.04 2.20
N ALA A 4 29.51 -5.05 2.93
CA ALA A 4 28.73 -6.25 3.26
C ALA A 4 27.47 -5.91 4.07
N ASP A 5 27.60 -5.06 5.09
CA ASP A 5 26.45 -4.62 5.91
C ASP A 5 25.42 -3.87 5.07
N PHE A 6 25.88 -3.04 4.13
CA PHE A 6 25.03 -2.28 3.22
C PHE A 6 24.21 -3.22 2.32
N HIS A 7 24.87 -4.17 1.66
CA HIS A 7 24.20 -5.13 0.78
C HIS A 7 23.22 -6.02 1.54
N GLN A 8 23.56 -6.43 2.77
CA GLN A 8 22.66 -7.20 3.63
C GLN A 8 21.42 -6.37 4.01
N ALA A 9 21.59 -5.11 4.40
CA ALA A 9 20.50 -4.22 4.74
C ALA A 9 19.58 -3.96 3.53
N LEU A 10 20.16 -3.73 2.34
CA LEU A 10 19.41 -3.55 1.10
C LEU A 10 18.64 -4.81 0.72
N GLY A 11 19.25 -5.99 0.87
CA GLY A 11 18.59 -7.28 0.64
C GLY A 11 17.40 -7.51 1.57
N ARG A 12 17.51 -7.10 2.85
CA ARG A 12 16.39 -7.10 3.80
C ARG A 12 15.28 -6.15 3.37
N ILE A 13 15.61 -4.92 2.98
CA ILE A 13 14.62 -3.94 2.49
C ILE A 13 13.90 -4.46 1.24
N ARG A 14 14.62 -5.11 0.32
CA ARG A 14 14.04 -5.75 -0.87
C ARG A 14 13.08 -6.87 -0.50
N ARG A 15 13.47 -7.76 0.42
CA ARG A 15 12.57 -8.82 0.91
C ARG A 15 11.31 -8.24 1.54
N LEU A 16 11.45 -7.24 2.41
CA LEU A 16 10.30 -6.57 3.03
C LEU A 16 9.39 -5.90 2.00
N HIS A 17 9.95 -5.26 0.97
CA HIS A 17 9.18 -4.69 -0.14
C HIS A 17 8.36 -5.76 -0.85
N TRP A 18 8.96 -6.92 -1.14
CA TRP A 18 8.27 -8.05 -1.76
C TRP A 18 7.16 -8.63 -0.88
N PHE A 19 7.37 -8.74 0.43
CA PHE A 19 6.33 -9.21 1.36
C PHE A 19 5.23 -8.17 1.62
N HIS A 20 5.52 -6.88 1.44
CA HIS A 20 4.57 -5.82 1.73
C HIS A 20 3.34 -5.88 0.82
N TYR A 21 3.52 -6.05 -0.49
CA TYR A 21 2.40 -6.10 -1.44
C TYR A 21 1.42 -7.25 -1.20
N PRO A 22 1.84 -8.53 -1.04
CA PRO A 22 0.90 -9.60 -0.74
C PRO A 22 0.27 -9.41 0.64
N ALA A 23 1.03 -8.96 1.66
CA ALA A 23 0.46 -8.67 2.97
C ALA A 23 -0.61 -7.56 2.91
N GLN A 24 -0.32 -6.48 2.18
CA GLN A 24 -1.26 -5.37 2.00
C GLN A 24 -2.48 -5.80 1.16
N ALA A 25 -2.29 -6.61 0.11
CA ALA A 25 -3.38 -7.15 -0.69
C ALA A 25 -4.31 -8.03 0.16
N LEU A 26 -3.75 -8.89 1.02
CA LEU A 26 -4.53 -9.71 1.96
C LEU A 26 -5.26 -8.85 2.98
N LEU A 27 -4.62 -7.84 3.55
CA LEU A 27 -5.25 -6.92 4.51
C LEU A 27 -6.41 -6.15 3.86
N MET A 28 -6.20 -5.62 2.65
CA MET A 28 -7.23 -4.90 1.91
C MET A 28 -8.38 -5.82 1.51
N GLY A 29 -8.08 -7.00 0.96
CA GLY A 29 -9.08 -8.00 0.59
C GLY A 29 -9.89 -8.46 1.80
N ALA A 30 -9.24 -8.81 2.92
CA ALA A 30 -9.91 -9.19 4.15
C ALA A 30 -10.77 -8.05 4.71
N GLY A 31 -10.27 -6.82 4.70
CA GLY A 31 -11.01 -5.63 5.15
C GLY A 31 -12.27 -5.39 4.31
N VAL A 32 -12.16 -5.46 2.99
CA VAL A 32 -13.28 -5.29 2.05
C VAL A 32 -14.31 -6.41 2.21
N LEU A 33 -13.88 -7.67 2.32
CA LEU A 33 -14.77 -8.82 2.52
C LEU A 33 -15.45 -8.80 3.90
N LEU A 34 -14.74 -8.41 4.96
CA LEU A 34 -15.32 -8.29 6.30
C LEU A 34 -16.34 -7.14 6.36
N ALA A 35 -16.05 -6.01 5.70
CA ALA A 35 -17.00 -4.90 5.57
C ALA A 35 -18.26 -5.35 4.81
N ALA A 36 -18.10 -6.08 3.71
CA ALA A 36 -19.23 -6.66 2.97
C ALA A 36 -20.05 -7.65 3.82
N ARG A 37 -19.39 -8.54 4.59
CA ARG A 37 -20.07 -9.52 5.44
C ARG A 37 -20.80 -8.89 6.63
N ARG A 38 -20.19 -7.92 7.32
CA ARG A 38 -20.83 -7.24 8.46
C ARG A 38 -22.04 -6.40 8.04
N ALA A 39 -22.03 -5.87 6.83
CA ALA A 39 -23.18 -5.16 6.27
C ALA A 39 -24.37 -6.09 5.95
N ALA A 40 -24.15 -7.40 5.78
CA ALA A 40 -25.19 -8.38 5.46
C ALA A 40 -25.92 -8.98 6.68
N VAL A 41 -25.46 -8.74 7.92
CA VAL A 41 -25.99 -9.38 9.16
C VAL A 41 -26.60 -8.35 10.13
N GLY A 42 -27.25 -7.31 9.61
CA GLY A 42 -28.09 -6.40 10.41
C GLY A 42 -29.53 -6.93 10.49
N PRO A 43 -30.12 -7.11 11.69
CA PRO A 43 -31.40 -7.79 11.84
C PRO A 43 -32.56 -6.81 11.66
N THR A 44 -32.89 -6.38 10.45
CA THR A 44 -34.22 -5.80 10.16
C THR A 44 -34.49 -5.77 8.66
N VAL A 45 -35.62 -6.36 8.29
CA VAL A 45 -36.25 -6.35 6.97
C VAL A 45 -36.64 -4.90 6.62
N GLU A 46 -35.86 -4.21 5.79
CA GLU A 46 -36.27 -2.96 5.13
C GLU A 46 -35.61 -2.80 3.75
N PRO A 47 -36.34 -2.29 2.73
CA PRO A 47 -35.87 -2.16 1.34
C PRO A 47 -34.88 -1.00 1.12
N ARG A 48 -34.21 -0.53 2.18
CA ARG A 48 -33.13 0.48 2.16
C ARG A 48 -31.73 -0.09 1.87
N LEU A 49 -31.66 -1.41 1.65
CA LEU A 49 -30.45 -2.21 1.38
C LEU A 49 -29.73 -1.90 0.04
N ALA A 50 -30.14 -0.88 -0.71
CA ALA A 50 -29.38 -0.38 -1.88
C ALA A 50 -28.29 0.66 -1.52
N THR A 51 -28.18 1.06 -0.25
CA THR A 51 -27.28 2.15 0.18
C THR A 51 -25.94 1.68 0.76
N TRP A 52 -25.80 0.42 1.16
CA TRP A 52 -24.51 -0.13 1.64
C TRP A 52 -23.38 -0.09 0.60
N PRO A 53 -23.63 -0.31 -0.72
CA PRO A 53 -22.62 -0.18 -1.75
C PRO A 53 -22.07 1.24 -1.80
N VAL A 54 -22.99 2.19 -1.70
CA VAL A 54 -22.74 3.63 -1.73
C VAL A 54 -21.99 4.07 -0.47
N LEU A 55 -22.30 3.50 0.71
CA LEU A 55 -21.59 3.76 1.96
C LEU A 55 -20.15 3.22 1.94
N LEU A 56 -19.94 2.02 1.42
CA LEU A 56 -18.59 1.46 1.23
C LEU A 56 -17.78 2.35 0.27
N LEU A 57 -18.38 2.74 -0.86
CA LEU A 57 -17.78 3.63 -1.84
C LEU A 57 -17.47 5.01 -1.24
N LEU A 58 -18.38 5.61 -0.47
CA LEU A 58 -18.19 6.89 0.24
C LEU A 58 -17.07 6.80 1.26
N LEU A 59 -17.02 5.72 2.05
CA LEU A 59 -15.96 5.49 3.02
C LEU A 59 -14.61 5.38 2.32
N LEU A 60 -14.52 4.63 1.23
CA LEU A 60 -13.31 4.53 0.40
C LEU A 60 -12.93 5.89 -0.19
N LEU A 61 -13.90 6.62 -0.74
CA LEU A 61 -13.70 7.94 -1.35
C LEU A 61 -13.25 8.99 -0.34
N ALA A 62 -13.62 8.86 0.94
CA ALA A 62 -13.13 9.73 2.01
C ALA A 62 -11.79 9.26 2.60
N LEU A 63 -11.66 7.96 2.89
CA LEU A 63 -10.53 7.40 3.62
C LEU A 63 -9.26 7.30 2.76
N VAL A 64 -9.40 6.92 1.48
CA VAL A 64 -8.25 6.77 0.57
C VAL A 64 -7.52 8.09 0.34
N PRO A 65 -8.17 9.22 -0.01
CA PRO A 65 -7.45 10.49 -0.17
C PRO A 65 -6.94 11.04 1.16
N LEU A 66 -7.65 10.84 2.28
CA LEU A 66 -7.16 11.31 3.58
C LEU A 66 -5.90 10.54 4.03
N ALA A 67 -5.94 9.21 3.95
CA ALA A 67 -4.80 8.36 4.23
C ALA A 67 -3.66 8.61 3.22
N GLY A 68 -4.00 8.77 1.95
CA GLY A 68 -3.07 9.10 0.88
C GLY A 68 -2.36 10.44 1.12
N LEU A 69 -3.10 11.48 1.50
CA LEU A 69 -2.54 12.79 1.82
C LEU A 69 -1.64 12.71 3.05
N PHE A 70 -2.08 12.05 4.12
CA PHE A 70 -1.27 11.89 5.33
C PHE A 70 0.05 11.16 5.02
N LEU A 71 -0.02 10.01 4.35
CA LEU A 71 1.17 9.25 3.95
C LEU A 71 2.07 10.05 3.01
N TYR A 72 1.50 10.82 2.09
CA TYR A 72 2.25 11.69 1.18
C TYR A 72 2.98 12.80 1.93
N LEU A 73 2.34 13.44 2.91
CA LEU A 73 2.96 14.47 3.74
C LEU A 73 4.14 13.91 4.55
N VAL A 74 3.96 12.73 5.15
CA VAL A 74 5.03 12.05 5.88
C VAL A 74 6.16 11.64 4.92
N TYR A 75 5.83 11.08 3.76
CA TYR A 75 6.79 10.72 2.72
C TYR A 75 7.63 11.92 2.28
N ARG A 76 7.00 13.08 2.07
CA ARG A 76 7.66 14.32 1.65
C ARG A 76 8.64 14.84 2.70
N ARG A 77 8.38 14.59 3.99
CA ARG A 77 9.27 14.98 5.10
C ARG A 77 10.46 14.03 5.29
N MET A 78 10.44 12.84 4.70
CA MET A 78 11.54 11.88 4.76
C MET A 78 12.65 12.23 3.75
N GLN A 79 13.42 13.26 4.07
CA GLN A 79 14.58 13.71 3.30
C GLN A 79 15.89 13.07 3.81
N PRO A 80 16.87 12.88 2.92
CA PRO A 80 18.19 12.43 3.32
C PRO A 80 18.90 13.49 4.17
N ASN A 81 19.80 13.07 5.06
CA ASN A 81 20.69 13.98 5.75
C ASN A 81 22.11 13.40 5.78
N LEU A 82 23.01 13.98 5.00
CA LEU A 82 24.40 13.51 4.87
C LEU A 82 25.20 13.65 6.17
N ARG A 83 24.76 14.50 7.11
CA ARG A 83 25.39 14.63 8.43
C ARG A 83 25.02 13.47 9.37
N ARG A 84 24.00 12.66 9.03
CA ARG A 84 23.60 11.50 9.83
C ARG A 84 24.40 10.26 9.44
N PRO A 85 24.66 9.34 10.40
CA PRO A 85 25.28 8.06 10.09
C PRO A 85 24.45 7.27 9.07
N ALA A 86 25.14 6.54 8.20
CA ALA A 86 24.55 5.82 7.07
C ALA A 86 23.44 4.85 7.49
N GLU A 87 23.57 4.22 8.66
CA GLU A 87 22.56 3.31 9.22
C GLU A 87 21.22 4.02 9.50
N LEU A 88 21.26 5.25 10.03
CA LEU A 88 20.04 6.03 10.27
C LEU A 88 19.40 6.46 8.95
N ASN A 89 20.20 6.85 7.95
CA ASN A 89 19.68 7.17 6.61
C ASN A 89 19.04 5.95 5.94
N LEU A 90 19.62 4.76 6.09
CA LEU A 90 19.01 3.51 5.62
C LEU A 90 17.68 3.21 6.31
N ARG A 91 17.54 3.46 7.62
CA ARG A 91 16.26 3.30 8.33
C ARG A 91 15.20 4.28 7.81
N VAL A 92 15.58 5.54 7.58
CA VAL A 92 14.69 6.55 6.98
C VAL A 92 14.28 6.11 5.57
N TYR A 93 15.22 5.62 4.76
CA TYR A 93 14.94 5.11 3.42
C TYR A 93 14.01 3.89 3.43
N GLN A 94 14.19 2.96 4.37
CA GLN A 94 13.28 1.84 4.58
C GLN A 94 11.86 2.32 4.90
N GLY A 95 11.72 3.28 5.82
CA GLY A 95 10.43 3.90 6.15
C GLY A 95 9.80 4.56 4.93
N ARG A 96 10.60 5.31 4.15
CA ARG A 96 10.15 5.95 2.91
C ARG A 96 9.63 4.94 1.88
N ILE A 97 10.33 3.82 1.69
CA ILE A 97 9.88 2.74 0.81
C ILE A 97 8.58 2.13 1.33
N PHE A 98 8.48 1.89 2.64
CA PHE A 98 7.26 1.35 3.25
C PHE A 98 6.06 2.26 2.97
N LEU A 99 6.17 3.56 3.28
CA LEU A 99 5.10 4.53 3.02
C LEU A 99 4.72 4.61 1.54
N ARG A 100 5.72 4.62 0.64
CA ARG A 100 5.47 4.61 -0.80
C ARG A 100 4.70 3.37 -1.24
N ASN A 101 5.09 2.19 -0.77
CA ASN A 101 4.40 0.96 -1.16
C ASN A 101 2.98 0.96 -0.60
N SER A 102 2.78 1.44 0.64
CA SER A 102 1.45 1.58 1.22
C SER A 102 0.56 2.52 0.40
N LEU A 103 1.08 3.68 0.02
CA LEU A 103 0.41 4.64 -0.88
C LEU A 103 -0.02 4.00 -2.20
N LEU A 104 0.90 3.29 -2.85
CA LEU A 104 0.64 2.68 -4.14
C LEU A 104 -0.30 1.48 -4.04
N GLY A 105 -0.24 0.74 -2.94
CA GLY A 105 -1.18 -0.35 -2.70
C GLY A 105 -2.62 0.14 -2.52
N LEU A 106 -2.85 1.36 -2.00
CA LEU A 106 -4.19 1.95 -1.92
C LEU A 106 -4.86 2.11 -3.30
N VAL A 107 -4.08 2.19 -4.38
CA VAL A 107 -4.61 2.26 -5.76
C VAL A 107 -5.37 0.98 -6.14
N GLY A 108 -5.12 -0.15 -5.47
CA GLY A 108 -5.88 -1.40 -5.66
C GLY A 108 -7.26 -1.41 -5.00
N LEU A 109 -7.54 -0.49 -4.07
CA LEU A 109 -8.80 -0.47 -3.33
C LEU A 109 -10.04 -0.24 -4.23
N PRO A 110 -10.04 0.70 -5.19
CA PRO A 110 -11.17 0.88 -6.11
C PRO A 110 -11.49 -0.37 -6.91
N LEU A 111 -10.49 -1.14 -7.36
CA LEU A 111 -10.70 -2.40 -8.08
C LEU A 111 -11.29 -3.49 -7.18
N LEU A 112 -10.82 -3.59 -5.93
CA LEU A 112 -11.40 -4.50 -4.94
C LEU A 112 -12.84 -4.12 -4.59
N ALA A 113 -13.14 -2.81 -4.50
CA ALA A 113 -14.49 -2.33 -4.29
C ALA A 113 -15.40 -2.63 -5.49
N SER A 114 -14.90 -2.44 -6.72
CA SER A 114 -15.60 -2.82 -7.95
C SER A 114 -15.98 -4.30 -7.94
N TYR A 115 -15.04 -5.20 -7.59
CA TYR A 115 -15.30 -6.62 -7.46
C TYR A 115 -16.45 -6.94 -6.50
N VAL A 116 -16.58 -6.23 -5.37
CA VAL A 116 -17.71 -6.44 -4.44
C VAL A 116 -19.05 -6.11 -5.10
N PHE A 117 -19.09 -5.18 -6.07
CA PHE A 117 -20.32 -4.81 -6.77
C PHE A 117 -20.60 -5.68 -8.00
N THR A 118 -19.57 -5.94 -8.80
CA THR A 118 -19.70 -6.63 -10.09
C THR A 118 -19.53 -8.14 -9.98
N HIS A 119 -18.88 -8.60 -8.91
CA HIS A 119 -18.38 -9.98 -8.75
C HIS A 119 -17.53 -10.43 -9.94
N ALA A 120 -16.98 -9.48 -10.70
CA ALA A 120 -16.22 -9.75 -11.90
C ALA A 120 -14.80 -10.22 -11.52
N VAL A 121 -14.50 -11.49 -11.76
CA VAL A 121 -13.19 -12.09 -11.49
C VAL A 121 -12.05 -11.29 -12.16
N PHE A 122 -12.31 -10.65 -13.29
CA PHE A 122 -11.36 -9.78 -13.98
C PHE A 122 -10.89 -8.59 -13.13
N ASP A 123 -11.73 -8.00 -12.27
CA ASP A 123 -11.34 -6.89 -11.38
C ASP A 123 -10.31 -7.36 -10.34
N LEU A 124 -10.46 -8.59 -9.85
CA LEU A 124 -9.53 -9.21 -8.91
C LEU A 124 -8.19 -9.55 -9.59
N VAL A 125 -8.24 -10.12 -10.79
CA VAL A 125 -7.05 -10.41 -11.61
C VAL A 125 -6.31 -9.12 -11.96
N ALA A 126 -7.02 -8.07 -12.37
CA ALA A 126 -6.45 -6.77 -12.69
C ALA A 126 -5.79 -6.14 -11.46
N CYS A 127 -6.43 -6.20 -10.29
CA CYS A 127 -5.85 -5.71 -9.05
C CYS A 127 -4.57 -6.47 -8.68
N GLY A 128 -4.59 -7.80 -8.74
CA GLY A 128 -3.41 -8.63 -8.48
C GLY A 128 -2.27 -8.35 -9.45
N ALA A 129 -2.56 -8.30 -10.76
CA ALA A 129 -1.58 -7.99 -11.79
C ALA A 129 -0.97 -6.59 -11.61
N MET A 130 -1.78 -5.60 -11.25
CA MET A 130 -1.30 -4.24 -10.97
C MET A 130 -0.37 -4.21 -9.76
N LEU A 131 -0.73 -4.85 -8.65
CA LEU A 131 0.11 -4.90 -7.46
C LEU A 131 1.43 -5.64 -7.72
N LEU A 132 1.41 -6.71 -8.51
CA LEU A 132 2.62 -7.42 -8.96
C LEU A 132 3.48 -6.55 -9.89
N ALA A 133 2.88 -5.82 -10.81
CA ALA A 133 3.63 -4.91 -11.69
C ALA A 133 4.30 -3.78 -10.89
N LEU A 134 3.60 -3.24 -9.87
CA LEU A 134 4.14 -2.23 -8.96
C LEU A 134 5.28 -2.78 -8.09
N SER A 135 5.14 -3.99 -7.56
CA SER A 135 6.19 -4.64 -6.76
C SER A 135 7.44 -4.92 -7.59
N TRP A 136 7.27 -5.33 -8.84
CA TRP A 136 8.39 -5.57 -9.74
C TRP A 136 9.11 -4.29 -10.13
N ARG A 137 8.37 -3.28 -10.61
CA ARG A 137 8.96 -2.03 -11.14
C ARG A 137 9.61 -1.16 -10.08
N LEU A 138 9.15 -1.23 -8.84
CA LEU A 138 9.60 -0.35 -7.75
C LEU A 138 10.53 -1.04 -6.76
N ALA A 139 11.06 -2.21 -7.14
CA ALA A 139 12.01 -2.95 -6.35
C ALA A 139 13.21 -2.06 -5.96
N PRO A 140 13.54 -1.97 -4.66
CA PRO A 140 14.61 -1.12 -4.20
C PRO A 140 15.97 -1.65 -4.67
N SER A 141 16.80 -0.76 -5.21
CA SER A 141 18.16 -1.04 -5.65
C SER A 141 19.16 -0.01 -5.09
N ALA A 142 20.45 -0.32 -5.16
CA ALA A 142 21.51 0.57 -4.67
C ALA A 142 21.50 1.91 -5.41
N GLN A 143 21.28 1.89 -6.73
CA GLN A 143 21.19 3.08 -7.56
C GLN A 143 20.01 3.98 -7.17
N THR A 144 18.87 3.39 -6.77
CA THR A 144 17.70 4.15 -6.30
C THR A 144 17.97 4.79 -4.94
N TYR A 145 18.71 4.10 -4.06
CA TYR A 145 19.16 4.66 -2.78
C TYR A 145 20.15 5.82 -2.96
N GLN A 146 21.13 5.67 -3.84
CA GLN A 146 22.10 6.73 -4.14
C GLN A 146 21.41 7.98 -4.73
N ARG A 147 20.48 7.79 -5.67
CA ARG A 147 19.68 8.90 -6.21
C ARG A 147 18.89 9.63 -5.12
N TRP A 148 18.34 8.90 -4.16
CA TRP A 148 17.64 9.49 -3.03
C TRP A 148 18.57 10.22 -2.06
N LEU A 149 19.80 9.75 -1.85
CA LEU A 149 20.78 10.46 -1.01
C LEU A 149 21.23 11.79 -1.61
N LEU A 150 21.23 11.89 -2.94
CA LEU A 150 21.69 13.06 -3.70
C LEU A 150 20.58 14.08 -4.01
N SER A 151 19.32 13.73 -3.73
CA SER A 151 18.15 14.61 -3.93
C SER A 151 17.85 15.47 -2.71
#